data_AF-A0A2V5HUL8-F1
#
_entry.id   AF-A0A2V5HUL8-F1
#
_cell.length_a   1.000
_cell.length_b   1.000
_cell.length_c   1.000
_cell.angle_alpha   90.00
_cell.angle_beta   90.00
_cell.angle_gamma   90.00
#
_symmetry.space_group_name_H-M   'P 1'
#
loop_
_entity.id
_entity.type
_entity.pdbx_description
1 polymer ?
#
loop_
_entity_poly.entity_id
_entity_poly.type
_entity_poly.pdbx_seq_one_letter_code
_entity_poly.pdbx_strand_id
1 'polypeptide(L)'
;MTTQSPTIWHGDGREQALQAHILQHPNAAHLRNHPAAILTEIDQWATAHNHCMMTIGPERSQPIVALIRSSCPSVMVELGGYIGYSAIQFADELRRATPTGTYAPRYYSLECNAAYAAVAQSLLAFAGLGDVVRVLVGEAADSWAQVARELAGADDAAVDLLFVDHWGDRYLPDLLVAERLGLLREGALVVADNVGMEGAKAYARWMEEGVHEVEGRVLRYESRTLPYTLVNGREDAVMISRKV
;
A
#
# COMPACT_ATOMS: atom_id res chain seq x y z
N MET A 1 38.24 -12.52 -4.58
CA MET A 1 37.16 -11.79 -3.88
C MET A 1 36.13 -11.45 -4.93
N THR A 2 35.03 -12.21 -4.98
CA THR A 2 33.91 -11.93 -5.88
C THR A 2 33.22 -10.66 -5.38
N THR A 3 33.42 -9.56 -6.09
CA THR A 3 32.64 -8.34 -5.89
C THR A 3 31.20 -8.66 -6.31
N GLN A 4 30.32 -8.97 -5.35
CA GLN A 4 28.89 -8.96 -5.61
C GLN A 4 28.53 -7.55 -6.08
N SER A 5 28.07 -7.43 -7.32
CA SER A 5 27.46 -6.20 -7.80
C SER A 5 26.34 -5.79 -6.84
N PRO A 6 26.16 -4.49 -6.56
CA PRO A 6 25.09 -4.04 -5.67
C PRO A 6 23.75 -4.53 -6.20
N THR A 7 22.91 -5.07 -5.32
CA THR A 7 21.54 -5.44 -5.67
C THR A 7 20.80 -4.20 -6.14
N ILE A 8 20.36 -4.21 -7.40
CA ILE A 8 19.49 -3.17 -7.95
C ILE A 8 18.06 -3.52 -7.53
N TRP A 9 17.38 -2.58 -6.87
CA TRP A 9 16.03 -2.79 -6.34
C TRP A 9 14.94 -2.25 -7.26
N HIS A 10 15.21 -1.17 -7.99
CA HIS A 10 14.25 -0.52 -8.88
C HIS A 10 14.95 0.38 -9.91
N GLY A 11 14.22 0.80 -10.94
CA GLY A 11 14.64 1.89 -11.84
C GLY A 11 15.68 1.53 -12.90
N ASP A 12 15.91 0.24 -13.13
CA ASP A 12 16.74 -0.29 -14.23
C ASP A 12 15.91 -0.70 -15.47
N GLY A 13 14.61 -0.41 -15.45
CA GLY A 13 13.68 -0.75 -16.53
C GLY A 13 12.88 -2.03 -16.28
N ARG A 14 13.13 -2.75 -15.17
CA ARG A 14 12.37 -3.96 -14.81
C ARG A 14 10.87 -3.70 -14.68
N GLU A 15 10.49 -2.50 -14.23
CA GLU A 15 9.09 -2.13 -14.05
C GLU A 15 8.35 -2.08 -15.39
N GLN A 16 8.95 -1.44 -16.39
CA GLN A 16 8.40 -1.36 -17.74
C GLN A 16 8.48 -2.71 -18.46
N ALA A 17 9.53 -3.49 -18.21
CA ALA A 17 9.66 -4.85 -18.75
C ALA A 17 8.55 -5.78 -18.21
N LEU A 18 8.28 -5.72 -16.90
CA LEU A 18 7.16 -6.43 -16.28
C LEU A 18 5.81 -5.95 -16.84
N GLN A 19 5.62 -4.63 -16.95
CA GLN A 19 4.41 -4.06 -17.54
C GLN A 19 4.16 -4.62 -18.94
N ALA A 20 5.18 -4.58 -19.81
CA ALA A 20 5.09 -5.12 -21.16
C ALA A 20 4.79 -6.63 -21.15
N HIS A 21 5.45 -7.39 -20.29
CA HIS A 21 5.21 -8.83 -20.11
C HIS A 21 3.75 -9.14 -19.77
N ILE A 22 3.18 -8.48 -18.76
CA ILE A 22 1.79 -8.73 -18.34
C ILE A 22 0.80 -8.31 -19.43
N LEU A 23 0.96 -7.12 -20.01
CA LEU A 23 0.00 -6.58 -20.98
C LEU A 23 0.04 -7.30 -22.33
N GLN A 24 1.19 -7.88 -22.70
CA GLN A 24 1.41 -8.60 -23.96
C GLN A 24 1.53 -10.12 -23.76
N HIS A 25 1.18 -10.62 -22.57
CA HIS A 25 1.31 -12.03 -22.23
C HIS A 25 0.56 -12.90 -23.26
N PRO A 26 1.12 -14.05 -23.71
CA PRO A 26 0.42 -14.93 -24.64
C PRO A 26 -0.97 -15.37 -24.16
N ASN A 27 -1.14 -15.48 -22.83
CA ASN A 27 -2.40 -15.78 -22.17
C ASN A 27 -3.08 -14.53 -21.56
N ALA A 28 -2.89 -13.34 -22.11
CA ALA A 28 -3.45 -12.09 -21.58
C ALA A 28 -4.97 -12.13 -21.39
N ALA A 29 -5.69 -12.91 -22.21
CA ALA A 29 -7.14 -13.12 -22.04
C ALA A 29 -7.51 -13.81 -20.72
N HIS A 30 -6.65 -14.71 -20.21
CA HIS A 30 -6.83 -15.38 -18.92
C HIS A 30 -6.39 -14.49 -17.74
N LEU A 31 -5.44 -13.59 -17.97
CA LEU A 31 -4.97 -12.68 -16.91
C LEU A 31 -5.89 -11.46 -16.73
N ARG A 32 -6.42 -10.92 -17.83
CA ARG A 32 -7.27 -9.72 -17.80
C ARG A 32 -8.47 -9.93 -16.88
N ASN A 33 -8.73 -8.95 -16.01
CA ASN A 33 -9.79 -8.99 -15.00
C ASN A 33 -9.66 -10.13 -13.95
N HIS A 34 -8.48 -10.76 -13.84
CA HIS A 34 -8.22 -11.80 -12.84
C HIS A 34 -7.04 -11.39 -11.93
N PRO A 35 -7.26 -10.52 -10.92
CA PRO A 35 -6.22 -9.99 -10.03
C PRO A 35 -5.27 -11.05 -9.48
N ALA A 36 -5.78 -12.16 -8.94
CA ALA A 36 -4.95 -13.24 -8.38
C ALA A 36 -4.02 -13.89 -9.42
N ALA A 37 -4.48 -14.04 -10.67
CA ALA A 37 -3.66 -14.59 -11.75
C ALA A 37 -2.57 -13.59 -12.17
N ILE A 38 -2.88 -12.30 -12.19
CA ILE A 38 -1.90 -11.24 -12.46
C ILE A 38 -0.81 -11.21 -11.40
N LEU A 39 -1.16 -11.26 -10.11
CA LEU A 39 -0.19 -11.29 -9.00
C LEU A 39 0.73 -12.52 -9.10
N THR A 40 0.14 -13.68 -9.39
CA THR A 40 0.90 -14.93 -9.61
C THR A 40 1.89 -14.79 -10.77
N GLU A 41 1.47 -14.19 -11.88
CA GLU A 41 2.33 -13.96 -13.04
C GLU A 41 3.45 -12.95 -12.73
N ILE A 42 3.18 -11.91 -11.94
CA ILE A 42 4.22 -10.96 -11.49
C ILE A 42 5.31 -11.70 -10.71
N ASP A 43 4.93 -12.55 -9.75
CA ASP A 43 5.89 -13.31 -8.93
C ASP A 43 6.69 -14.31 -9.78
N GLN A 44 6.04 -14.99 -10.72
CA GLN A 44 6.69 -15.92 -11.66
C GLN A 44 7.69 -15.19 -12.56
N TRP A 45 7.30 -14.05 -13.13
CA TRP A 45 8.17 -13.25 -13.97
C TRP A 45 9.39 -12.74 -13.21
N ALA A 46 9.19 -12.19 -12.01
CA ALA A 46 10.28 -11.70 -11.16
C ALA A 46 11.29 -12.81 -10.84
N THR A 47 10.79 -13.99 -10.47
CA THR A 47 11.61 -15.17 -10.19
C THR A 47 12.38 -15.64 -11.42
N ALA A 48 11.72 -15.75 -12.57
CA ALA A 48 12.34 -16.22 -13.81
C ALA A 48 13.47 -15.31 -14.31
N HIS A 49 13.38 -14.01 -14.03
CA HIS A 49 14.38 -13.02 -14.44
C HIS A 49 15.38 -12.68 -13.32
N ASN A 50 15.31 -13.36 -12.17
CA ASN A 50 16.13 -13.08 -10.99
C ASN A 50 16.06 -11.59 -10.57
N HIS A 51 14.88 -10.99 -10.70
CA HIS A 51 14.61 -9.63 -10.26
C HIS A 51 14.07 -9.64 -8.83
N CYS A 52 14.67 -8.82 -7.98
CA CYS A 52 14.09 -8.51 -6.68
C CYS A 52 13.11 -7.34 -6.86
N MET A 53 11.81 -7.62 -6.74
CA MET A 53 10.78 -6.59 -6.80
C MET A 53 10.46 -6.10 -5.39
N MET A 54 10.17 -4.80 -5.25
CA MET A 54 9.73 -4.21 -3.99
C MET A 54 8.24 -4.47 -3.74
N THR A 55 7.82 -5.74 -3.79
CA THR A 55 6.43 -6.15 -3.52
C THR A 55 6.31 -6.73 -2.12
N ILE A 56 5.16 -6.52 -1.47
CA ILE A 56 4.86 -7.12 -0.16
C ILE A 56 4.82 -8.65 -0.20
N GLY A 57 4.52 -9.24 -1.36
CA GLY A 57 4.48 -10.69 -1.56
C GLY A 57 3.30 -11.37 -0.83
N PRO A 58 3.04 -12.65 -1.13
CA PRO A 58 1.84 -13.35 -0.68
C PRO A 58 1.81 -13.65 0.83
N GLU A 59 2.97 -13.94 1.45
CA GLU A 59 3.03 -14.31 2.87
C GLU A 59 2.82 -13.10 3.79
N ARG A 60 3.49 -11.99 3.51
CA ARG A 60 3.40 -10.77 4.35
C ARG A 60 2.09 -10.02 4.18
N SER A 61 1.42 -10.18 3.03
CA SER A 61 0.13 -9.54 2.78
C SER A 61 -1.05 -10.23 3.48
N GLN A 62 -0.95 -11.49 3.91
CA GLN A 62 -2.09 -12.23 4.50
C GLN A 62 -2.73 -11.54 5.71
N PRO A 63 -1.96 -11.02 6.70
CA PRO A 63 -2.56 -10.31 7.84
C PRO A 63 -3.33 -9.06 7.42
N ILE A 64 -2.87 -8.36 6.37
CA ILE A 64 -3.51 -7.15 5.85
C ILE A 64 -4.80 -7.51 5.11
N VAL A 65 -4.77 -8.55 4.29
CA VAL A 65 -5.96 -9.12 3.63
C VAL A 65 -7.01 -9.54 4.67
N ALA A 66 -6.60 -10.19 5.76
CA ALA A 66 -7.52 -10.56 6.84
C ALA A 66 -8.10 -9.34 7.57
N LEU A 67 -7.32 -8.26 7.72
CA LEU A 67 -7.82 -6.99 8.27
C LEU A 67 -8.84 -6.34 7.33
N ILE A 68 -8.58 -6.29 6.02
CA ILE A 68 -9.54 -5.75 5.04
C ILE A 68 -10.86 -6.53 5.11
N ARG A 69 -10.80 -7.86 5.13
CA ARG A 69 -11.99 -8.74 5.26
C ARG A 69 -12.81 -8.50 6.52
N SER A 70 -12.13 -8.30 7.66
CA SER A 70 -12.80 -8.20 8.96
C SER A 70 -13.28 -6.79 9.30
N SER A 71 -12.63 -5.77 8.73
CA SER A 71 -13.00 -4.36 8.96
C SER A 71 -13.90 -3.77 7.88
N CYS A 72 -13.95 -4.38 6.69
CA CYS A 72 -14.71 -3.91 5.53
C CYS A 72 -14.57 -2.39 5.33
N PRO A 73 -13.35 -1.85 5.11
CA PRO A 73 -13.18 -0.41 5.02
C PRO A 73 -13.95 0.15 3.82
N SER A 74 -14.54 1.33 3.96
CA SER A 74 -15.18 2.06 2.87
C SER A 74 -14.17 2.86 2.05
N VAL A 75 -13.17 3.43 2.74
CA VAL A 75 -12.08 4.18 2.13
C VAL A 75 -10.75 3.63 2.62
N MET A 76 -9.94 3.15 1.67
CA MET A 76 -8.56 2.73 1.90
C MET A 76 -7.59 3.68 1.20
N VAL A 77 -6.47 3.97 1.86
CA VAL A 77 -5.37 4.74 1.29
C VAL A 77 -4.08 3.95 1.44
N GLU A 78 -3.20 4.03 0.44
CA GLU A 78 -1.86 3.44 0.42
C GLU A 78 -0.82 4.53 0.13
N LEU A 79 0.26 4.56 0.91
CA LEU A 79 1.45 5.36 0.65
C LEU A 79 2.53 4.47 0.05
N GLY A 80 2.87 4.71 -1.22
CA GLY A 80 3.81 3.88 -1.99
C GLY A 80 3.06 2.88 -2.86
N GLY A 81 2.89 3.21 -4.16
CA GLY A 81 2.16 2.35 -5.10
C GLY A 81 3.08 1.46 -5.94
N TYR A 82 4.30 1.90 -6.22
CA TYR A 82 5.27 1.24 -7.08
C TYR A 82 4.62 0.71 -8.38
N ILE A 83 4.62 -0.60 -8.61
CA ILE A 83 4.00 -1.26 -9.77
C ILE A 83 2.51 -1.62 -9.57
N GLY A 84 1.93 -1.31 -8.40
CA GLY A 84 0.52 -1.56 -8.06
C GLY A 84 0.23 -2.97 -7.56
N TYR A 85 1.23 -3.75 -7.13
CA TYR A 85 1.01 -5.13 -6.65
C TYR A 85 0.06 -5.18 -5.44
N SER A 86 0.37 -4.42 -4.40
CA SER A 86 -0.44 -4.30 -3.18
C SER A 86 -1.81 -3.70 -3.50
N ALA A 87 -1.87 -2.62 -4.30
CA ALA A 87 -3.12 -2.03 -4.77
C ALA A 87 -4.02 -3.04 -5.49
N ILE A 88 -3.49 -3.89 -6.38
CA ILE A 88 -4.26 -4.94 -7.06
C ILE A 88 -4.84 -5.94 -6.05
N GLN A 89 -4.00 -6.44 -5.14
CA GLN A 89 -4.41 -7.43 -4.14
C GLN A 89 -5.47 -6.88 -3.18
N PHE A 90 -5.19 -5.71 -2.61
CA PHE A 90 -6.02 -5.12 -1.59
C PHE A 90 -7.31 -4.56 -2.16
N ALA A 91 -7.32 -4.02 -3.38
CA ALA A 91 -8.55 -3.56 -4.02
C ALA A 91 -9.47 -4.71 -4.45
N ASP A 92 -8.93 -5.84 -4.94
CA ASP A 92 -9.74 -7.04 -5.19
C ASP A 92 -10.37 -7.55 -3.89
N GLU A 93 -9.59 -7.59 -2.81
CA GLU A 93 -10.11 -7.98 -1.49
C GLU A 93 -11.16 -7.00 -0.97
N LEU A 94 -10.90 -5.70 -1.08
CA LEU A 94 -11.81 -4.63 -0.67
C LEU A 94 -13.16 -4.74 -1.39
N ARG A 95 -13.14 -4.96 -2.70
CA ARG A 95 -14.34 -5.17 -3.52
C ARG A 95 -15.13 -6.40 -3.06
N ARG A 96 -14.45 -7.51 -2.72
CA ARG A 96 -15.09 -8.76 -2.26
C ARG A 96 -15.64 -8.66 -0.84
N ALA A 97 -14.93 -7.97 0.05
CA ALA A 97 -15.32 -7.80 1.44
C ALA A 97 -16.45 -6.79 1.62
N THR A 98 -16.60 -5.84 0.69
CA THR A 98 -17.66 -4.83 0.74
C THR A 98 -19.04 -5.49 0.60
N PRO A 99 -19.94 -5.33 1.58
CA PRO A 99 -21.27 -5.91 1.50
C PRO A 99 -22.09 -5.33 0.34
N THR A 100 -22.79 -6.19 -0.39
CA THR A 100 -23.62 -5.75 -1.52
C THR A 100 -24.71 -4.77 -1.05
N GLY A 101 -24.79 -3.61 -1.72
CA GLY A 101 -25.84 -2.62 -1.48
C GLY A 101 -25.56 -1.63 -0.33
N THR A 102 -24.35 -1.59 0.22
CA THR A 102 -23.98 -0.62 1.27
C THR A 102 -23.32 0.64 0.69
N TYR A 103 -22.08 0.52 0.21
CA TYR A 103 -21.28 1.62 -0.34
C TYR A 103 -20.41 1.11 -1.48
N ALA A 104 -19.94 2.03 -2.31
CA ALA A 104 -18.89 1.74 -3.28
C ALA A 104 -17.53 1.94 -2.60
N PRO A 105 -16.67 0.91 -2.50
CA PRO A 105 -15.37 1.06 -1.86
C PRO A 105 -14.47 1.96 -2.69
N ARG A 106 -13.68 2.80 -2.01
CA ARG A 106 -12.70 3.68 -2.63
C ARG A 106 -11.30 3.32 -2.16
N TYR A 107 -10.37 3.23 -3.10
CA TYR A 107 -8.96 2.99 -2.81
C TYR A 107 -8.12 4.10 -3.44
N TYR A 108 -7.29 4.78 -2.66
CA TYR A 108 -6.30 5.75 -3.15
C TYR A 108 -4.88 5.19 -3.01
N SER A 109 -4.14 5.08 -4.11
CA SER A 109 -2.71 4.70 -4.09
C SER A 109 -1.87 5.92 -4.42
N LEU A 110 -1.03 6.36 -3.49
CA LEU A 110 -0.25 7.60 -3.58
C LEU A 110 1.18 7.24 -3.99
N GLU A 111 1.56 7.61 -5.22
CA GLU A 111 2.85 7.27 -5.81
C GLU A 111 3.56 8.51 -6.35
N CYS A 112 4.76 8.80 -5.84
CA CYS A 112 5.50 10.00 -6.21
C CYS A 112 6.20 9.89 -7.57
N ASN A 113 6.60 8.69 -7.98
CA ASN A 113 7.30 8.45 -9.23
C ASN A 113 6.29 8.26 -10.36
N ALA A 114 6.21 9.23 -11.27
CA ALA A 114 5.28 9.20 -12.39
C ALA A 114 5.44 7.97 -13.30
N ALA A 115 6.66 7.43 -13.46
CA ALA A 115 6.89 6.24 -14.28
C ALA A 115 6.33 4.97 -13.61
N TYR A 116 6.48 4.85 -12.29
CA TYR A 116 5.92 3.74 -11.52
C TYR A 116 4.39 3.85 -11.45
N ALA A 117 3.87 5.05 -11.18
CA ALA A 117 2.43 5.30 -11.22
C ALA A 117 1.79 4.94 -12.57
N ALA A 118 2.47 5.21 -13.69
CA ALA A 118 2.00 4.83 -15.01
C ALA A 118 1.95 3.29 -15.19
N VAL A 119 2.94 2.57 -14.66
CA VAL A 119 2.91 1.09 -14.62
C VAL A 119 1.72 0.62 -13.78
N ALA A 120 1.60 1.09 -12.54
CA ALA A 120 0.51 0.72 -11.64
C ALA A 120 -0.87 0.96 -12.26
N GLN A 121 -1.11 2.15 -12.83
CA GLN A 121 -2.38 2.49 -13.49
C GLN A 121 -2.72 1.51 -14.62
N SER A 122 -1.73 1.14 -15.44
CA SER A 122 -1.95 0.19 -16.54
C SER A 122 -2.29 -1.22 -16.05
N LEU A 123 -1.63 -1.69 -14.99
CA LEU A 123 -1.86 -3.02 -14.43
C LEU A 123 -3.19 -3.08 -13.66
N LEU A 124 -3.56 -2.02 -12.93
CA LEU A 124 -4.87 -1.88 -12.30
C LEU A 124 -6.02 -1.87 -13.32
N ALA A 125 -5.85 -1.15 -14.43
CA ALA A 125 -6.81 -1.15 -15.53
C ALA A 125 -6.91 -2.55 -16.16
N PHE A 126 -5.79 -3.24 -16.37
CA PHE A 126 -5.76 -4.60 -16.90
C PHE A 126 -6.40 -5.62 -15.94
N ALA A 127 -6.27 -5.39 -14.62
CA ALA A 127 -6.91 -6.16 -13.57
C ALA A 127 -8.41 -5.89 -13.40
N GLY A 128 -8.98 -4.90 -14.10
CA GLY A 128 -10.40 -4.54 -13.98
C GLY A 128 -10.73 -3.85 -12.64
N LEU A 129 -9.78 -3.08 -12.11
CA LEU A 129 -9.88 -2.40 -10.81
C LEU A 129 -9.88 -0.86 -10.94
N GLY A 130 -9.93 -0.32 -12.16
CA GLY A 130 -9.86 1.13 -12.40
C GLY A 130 -11.07 1.94 -11.90
N ASP A 131 -12.17 1.27 -11.58
CA ASP A 131 -13.37 1.83 -10.93
C ASP A 131 -13.26 1.89 -9.41
N VAL A 132 -12.32 1.15 -8.81
CA VAL A 132 -12.10 1.09 -7.36
C VAL A 132 -10.85 1.86 -6.95
N VAL A 133 -9.76 1.73 -7.74
CA VAL A 133 -8.46 2.32 -7.41
C VAL A 133 -8.20 3.60 -8.16
N ARG A 134 -7.92 4.67 -7.41
CA ARG A 134 -7.44 5.95 -7.90
C ARG A 134 -5.95 6.10 -7.56
N VAL A 135 -5.10 6.12 -8.58
CA VAL A 135 -3.66 6.44 -8.41
C VAL A 135 -3.47 7.94 -8.45
N LEU A 136 -2.85 8.50 -7.41
CA LEU A 136 -2.50 9.91 -7.30
C LEU A 136 -0.98 10.06 -7.47
N VAL A 137 -0.57 10.88 -8.44
CA VAL A 137 0.84 11.07 -8.77
C VAL A 137 1.35 12.34 -8.12
N GLY A 138 2.32 12.21 -7.23
CA GLY A 138 2.95 13.34 -6.55
C GLY A 138 3.47 12.98 -5.17
N GLU A 139 4.02 13.98 -4.47
CA GLU A 139 4.41 13.79 -3.08
C GLU A 139 3.19 13.42 -2.22
N ALA A 140 3.44 12.66 -1.14
CA ALA A 140 2.38 12.19 -0.27
C ALA A 140 1.54 13.34 0.32
N ALA A 141 2.17 14.45 0.69
CA ALA A 141 1.48 15.62 1.25
C ALA A 141 0.49 16.26 0.26
N ASP A 142 0.89 16.46 -0.99
CA ASP A 142 0.01 17.01 -2.03
C ASP A 142 -1.12 16.02 -2.38
N SER A 143 -0.78 14.74 -2.44
CA SER A 143 -1.74 13.69 -2.71
C SER A 143 -2.77 13.55 -1.58
N TRP A 144 -2.37 13.71 -0.32
CA TRP A 144 -3.27 13.80 0.83
C TRP A 144 -4.24 14.97 0.72
N ALA A 145 -3.78 16.15 0.30
CA ALA A 145 -4.64 17.30 0.06
C ALA A 145 -5.65 17.03 -1.08
N GLN A 146 -5.26 16.25 -2.10
CA GLN A 146 -6.19 15.79 -3.12
C GLN A 146 -7.22 14.79 -2.57
N VAL A 147 -6.80 13.79 -1.79
CA VAL A 147 -7.71 12.85 -1.10
C VAL A 147 -8.73 13.64 -0.27
N ALA A 148 -8.29 14.61 0.53
CA ALA A 148 -9.17 15.45 1.34
C ALA A 148 -10.23 16.18 0.50
N ARG A 149 -9.85 16.73 -0.65
CA ARG A 149 -10.80 17.41 -1.57
C ARG A 149 -11.80 16.45 -2.19
N GLU A 150 -11.36 15.28 -2.61
CA GLU A 150 -12.25 14.25 -3.21
C GLU A 150 -13.19 13.64 -2.18
N LEU A 151 -12.77 13.59 -0.91
CA LEU A 151 -13.57 13.12 0.21
C LEU A 151 -14.53 14.18 0.75
N ALA A 152 -14.20 15.48 0.72
CA ALA A 152 -15.03 16.55 1.31
C ALA A 152 -16.51 16.61 0.85
N GLY A 153 -16.85 16.00 -0.28
CA GLY A 153 -18.23 15.90 -0.78
C GLY A 153 -18.98 14.61 -0.43
N ALA A 154 -18.41 13.71 0.37
CA ALA A 154 -19.04 12.46 0.79
C ALA A 154 -19.51 12.52 2.25
N ASP A 155 -20.67 11.93 2.56
CA ASP A 155 -21.27 12.00 3.90
C ASP A 155 -20.50 11.20 4.99
N ASP A 156 -19.50 10.39 4.60
CA ASP A 156 -18.74 9.49 5.49
C ASP A 156 -17.24 9.46 5.13
N ALA A 157 -16.66 10.64 4.91
CA ALA A 157 -15.41 10.81 4.18
C ALA A 157 -14.14 10.75 5.03
N ALA A 158 -13.98 9.68 5.79
CA ALA A 158 -12.75 9.39 6.52
C ALA A 158 -12.08 8.13 5.96
N VAL A 159 -10.76 8.09 6.09
CA VAL A 159 -9.94 6.93 5.78
C VAL A 159 -10.11 5.91 6.91
N ASP A 160 -10.49 4.71 6.53
CA ASP A 160 -10.75 3.58 7.43
C ASP A 160 -9.54 2.71 7.62
N LEU A 161 -8.74 2.60 6.55
CA LEU A 161 -7.51 1.83 6.53
C LEU A 161 -6.45 2.59 5.73
N LEU A 162 -5.34 2.89 6.38
CA LEU A 162 -4.14 3.45 5.79
C LEU A 162 -3.05 2.37 5.75
N PHE A 163 -2.58 2.01 4.56
CA PHE A 163 -1.40 1.17 4.37
C PHE A 163 -0.17 2.04 4.06
N VAL A 164 0.95 1.78 4.73
CA VAL A 164 2.18 2.58 4.65
C VAL A 164 3.35 1.69 4.24
N ASP A 165 3.87 1.91 3.03
CA ASP A 165 4.90 1.06 2.40
C ASP A 165 5.81 1.86 1.45
N HIS A 166 6.09 3.13 1.80
CA HIS A 166 6.98 4.01 1.04
C HIS A 166 8.33 4.20 1.74
N TRP A 167 8.94 5.38 1.65
CA TRP A 167 10.21 5.65 2.34
C TRP A 167 10.01 5.73 3.85
N GLY A 168 10.68 4.85 4.61
CA GLY A 168 10.48 4.71 6.05
C GLY A 168 10.62 6.00 6.87
N ASP A 169 11.55 6.88 6.49
CA ASP A 169 11.76 8.19 7.14
C ASP A 169 10.60 9.18 6.90
N ARG A 170 9.73 8.87 5.93
CA ARG A 170 8.52 9.62 5.59
C ARG A 170 7.25 9.10 6.25
N TYR A 171 7.28 7.92 6.89
CA TYR A 171 6.09 7.32 7.51
C TYR A 171 5.43 8.24 8.53
N LEU A 172 6.18 8.72 9.51
CA LEU A 172 5.64 9.60 10.55
C LEU A 172 5.26 10.99 10.02
N PRO A 173 6.11 11.70 9.23
CA PRO A 173 5.72 12.97 8.63
C PRO A 173 4.42 12.91 7.84
N ASP A 174 4.23 11.88 7.02
CA ASP A 174 3.07 11.77 6.13
C ASP A 174 1.81 11.27 6.87
N LEU A 175 1.96 10.44 7.91
CA LEU A 175 0.88 10.16 8.86
C LEU A 175 0.35 11.44 9.52
N LEU A 176 1.27 12.30 10.00
CA LEU A 176 0.89 13.55 10.66
C LEU A 176 0.17 14.51 9.72
N VAL A 177 0.47 14.47 8.41
CA VAL A 177 -0.33 15.22 7.41
C VAL A 177 -1.77 14.72 7.38
N ALA A 178 -2.00 13.40 7.32
CA ALA A 178 -3.34 12.83 7.34
C ALA A 178 -4.11 13.20 8.62
N GLU A 179 -3.43 13.18 9.78
CA GLU A 179 -4.00 13.55 11.07
C GLU A 179 -4.38 15.04 11.16
N ARG A 180 -3.53 15.94 10.66
CA ARG A 180 -3.81 17.38 10.57
C ARG A 180 -5.00 17.68 9.67
N LEU A 181 -5.10 16.97 8.55
CA LEU A 181 -6.24 17.06 7.64
C LEU A 181 -7.52 16.41 8.21
N GLY A 182 -7.43 15.73 9.35
CA GLY A 182 -8.56 15.07 10.00
C GLY A 182 -9.09 13.86 9.22
N LEU A 183 -8.26 13.26 8.36
CA LEU A 183 -8.68 12.19 7.46
C LEU A 183 -8.83 10.84 8.14
N LEU A 184 -8.11 10.60 9.24
CA LEU A 184 -8.21 9.34 10.00
C LEU A 184 -9.25 9.51 11.11
N ARG A 185 -10.33 8.72 11.06
CA ARG A 185 -11.36 8.70 12.12
C ARG A 185 -10.96 7.83 13.30
N GLU A 186 -11.65 8.02 14.43
CA GLU A 186 -11.59 7.07 15.53
C GLU A 186 -11.97 5.67 15.02
N GLY A 187 -11.21 4.66 15.43
CA GLY A 187 -11.33 3.29 14.92
C GLY A 187 -10.58 2.99 13.62
N ALA A 188 -10.04 4.00 12.92
CA ALA A 188 -9.24 3.79 11.71
C ALA A 188 -8.00 2.92 12.00
N LEU A 189 -7.65 2.09 11.02
CA LEU A 189 -6.50 1.21 11.06
C LEU A 189 -5.34 1.83 10.26
N VAL A 190 -4.16 1.88 10.86
CA VAL A 190 -2.91 2.21 10.16
C VAL A 190 -2.04 0.96 10.17
N VAL A 191 -1.66 0.49 8.99
CA VAL A 191 -0.83 -0.70 8.83
C VAL A 191 0.44 -0.32 8.08
N ALA A 192 1.58 -0.42 8.75
CA ALA A 192 2.88 -0.05 8.18
C ALA A 192 3.75 -1.29 7.99
N ASP A 193 4.22 -1.52 6.77
CA ASP A 193 5.22 -2.56 6.49
C ASP A 193 6.63 -2.04 6.79
N ASN A 194 7.59 -2.95 6.95
CA ASN A 194 9.00 -2.64 7.15
C ASN A 194 9.35 -1.79 8.40
N VAL A 195 8.58 -1.89 9.49
CA VAL A 195 8.83 -1.08 10.69
C VAL A 195 10.09 -1.48 11.48
N GLY A 196 10.68 -2.64 11.18
CA GLY A 196 11.98 -3.05 11.72
C GLY A 196 13.17 -2.38 11.02
N MET A 197 12.93 -1.67 9.92
CA MET A 197 13.97 -0.97 9.16
C MET A 197 14.35 0.36 9.81
N GLU A 198 15.61 0.78 9.64
CA GLU A 198 16.15 1.99 10.27
C GLU A 198 15.31 3.23 9.97
N GLY A 199 14.86 3.40 8.72
CA GLY A 199 14.05 4.54 8.31
C GLY A 199 12.73 4.67 9.09
N ALA A 200 12.09 3.54 9.44
CA ALA A 200 10.78 3.51 10.07
C ALA A 200 10.83 3.58 11.61
N LYS A 201 12.02 3.58 12.23
CA LYS A 201 12.16 3.57 13.70
C LYS A 201 11.55 4.77 14.41
N ALA A 202 11.50 5.93 13.74
CA ALA A 202 10.83 7.11 14.29
C ALA A 202 9.32 6.89 14.36
N TYR A 203 8.73 6.35 13.30
CA TYR A 203 7.33 5.97 13.24
C TYR A 203 6.99 4.87 14.26
N ALA A 204 7.79 3.80 14.31
CA ALA A 204 7.52 2.67 15.21
C ALA A 204 7.48 3.10 16.68
N ARG A 205 8.49 3.88 17.12
CA ARG A 205 8.54 4.41 18.50
C ARG A 205 7.35 5.31 18.80
N TRP A 206 6.99 6.19 17.86
CA TRP A 206 5.83 7.06 18.01
C TRP A 206 4.54 6.23 18.18
N MET A 207 4.33 5.21 17.34
CA MET A 207 3.16 4.34 17.45
C MET A 207 3.15 3.46 18.72
N GLU A 208 4.32 3.11 19.26
CA GLU A 208 4.46 2.37 20.54
C GLU A 208 4.15 3.25 21.77
N GLU A 209 4.56 4.52 21.75
CA GLU A 209 4.21 5.49 22.80
C GLU A 209 2.69 5.70 22.90
N GLY A 210 1.99 5.58 21.77
CA GLY A 210 0.54 5.43 21.70
C GLY A 210 -0.29 6.67 22.06
N VAL A 211 0.24 7.65 22.80
CA VAL A 211 -0.48 8.89 23.17
C VAL A 211 0.40 10.10 22.91
N HIS A 212 -0.12 11.03 22.11
CA HIS A 212 0.64 12.19 21.63
C HIS A 212 -0.18 13.47 21.68
N GLU A 213 0.47 14.57 22.05
CA GLU A 213 -0.08 15.91 21.85
C GLU A 213 0.51 16.51 20.56
N VAL A 214 -0.33 16.71 19.55
CA VAL A 214 0.04 17.28 18.26
C VAL A 214 -0.84 18.48 17.99
N GLU A 215 -0.24 19.68 17.95
CA GLU A 215 -0.94 20.93 17.64
C GLU A 215 -2.18 21.17 18.53
N GLY A 216 -2.07 20.84 19.83
CA GLY A 216 -3.14 21.00 20.81
C GLY A 216 -4.25 19.93 20.73
N ARG A 217 -4.09 18.90 19.90
CA ARG A 217 -4.96 17.71 19.84
C ARG A 217 -4.26 16.52 20.47
N VAL A 218 -5.02 15.69 21.20
CA VAL A 218 -4.52 14.41 21.69
C VAL A 218 -4.84 13.33 20.67
N LEU A 219 -3.80 12.68 20.14
CA LEU A 219 -3.91 11.52 19.28
C LEU A 219 -3.62 10.27 20.10
N ARG A 220 -4.43 9.22 19.95
CA ARG A 220 -4.20 7.93 20.60
C ARG A 220 -4.21 6.79 19.60
N TYR A 221 -3.27 5.87 19.76
CA TYR A 221 -3.16 4.65 18.98
C TYR A 221 -2.86 3.47 19.89
N GLU A 222 -3.54 2.36 19.61
CA GLU A 222 -3.22 1.05 20.15
C GLU A 222 -2.50 0.24 19.08
N SER A 223 -1.24 -0.10 19.33
CA SER A 223 -0.36 -0.71 18.34
C SER A 223 0.02 -2.14 18.72
N ARG A 224 0.15 -3.00 17.70
CA ARG A 224 0.78 -4.32 17.82
C ARG A 224 1.69 -4.57 16.63
N THR A 225 2.77 -5.30 16.88
CA THR A 225 3.79 -5.60 15.87
C THR A 225 3.77 -7.09 15.54
N LEU A 226 3.76 -7.41 14.25
CA LEU A 226 3.80 -8.77 13.71
C LEU A 226 5.18 -8.99 13.07
N PRO A 227 6.10 -9.66 13.78
CA PRO A 227 7.44 -9.92 13.25
C PRO A 227 7.41 -10.95 12.12
N TYR A 228 8.32 -10.80 11.18
CA TYR A 228 8.62 -11.79 10.14
C TYR A 228 10.12 -11.78 9.80
N THR A 229 10.56 -12.81 9.07
CA THR A 229 11.95 -12.93 8.62
C THR A 229 12.01 -12.79 7.10
N LEU A 230 12.86 -11.88 6.63
CA LEU A 230 13.15 -11.70 5.21
C LEU A 230 13.93 -12.91 4.67
N VAL A 231 13.91 -13.10 3.35
CA VAL A 231 14.62 -14.20 2.66
C VAL A 231 16.13 -14.24 2.98
N ASN A 232 16.73 -13.08 3.28
CA ASN A 232 18.13 -12.95 3.67
C ASN A 232 18.40 -13.21 5.17
N GLY A 233 17.40 -13.65 5.94
CA GLY A 233 17.50 -13.92 7.38
C GLY A 233 17.36 -12.70 8.28
N ARG A 234 17.20 -11.49 7.72
CA ARG A 234 17.00 -10.27 8.52
C ARG A 234 15.58 -10.25 9.10
N GLU A 235 15.46 -9.90 10.37
CA GLU A 235 14.17 -9.65 11.01
C GLU A 235 13.60 -8.29 10.62
N ASP A 236 12.28 -8.26 10.45
CA ASP A 236 11.50 -7.07 10.16
C ASP A 236 10.07 -7.29 10.67
N ALA A 237 9.18 -6.32 10.51
CA ALA A 237 7.81 -6.46 11.00
C ALA A 237 6.80 -5.57 10.28
N VAL A 238 5.53 -6.00 10.34
CA VAL A 238 4.36 -5.16 10.07
C VAL A 238 3.84 -4.62 11.40
N MET A 239 3.58 -3.32 11.49
CA MET A 239 2.88 -2.73 12.64
C MET A 239 1.43 -2.44 12.28
N ILE A 240 0.50 -2.85 13.15
CA ILE A 240 -0.92 -2.56 13.02
C ILE A 240 -1.30 -1.67 14.20
N SER A 241 -1.80 -0.48 13.90
CA SER A 241 -2.21 0.53 14.87
C SER A 241 -3.68 0.88 14.66
N ARG A 242 -4.47 0.92 15.74
CA ARG A 242 -5.85 1.39 15.73
C ARG A 242 -5.91 2.74 16.41
N LYS A 243 -6.52 3.74 15.77
CA LYS A 243 -6.80 5.03 16.38
C LYS A 243 -7.92 4.90 17.43
N VAL A 244 -7.72 5.42 18.64
CA VAL A 244 -8.65 5.37 19.78
C VAL A 244 -8.83 6.72 20.47
#